data_AF-A0A645BQC2-F1
#
_entry.id   AF-A0A645BQC2-F1
#
_cell.length_a   1.000
_cell.length_b   1.000
_cell.length_c   1.000
_cell.angle_alpha   90.00
_cell.angle_beta   90.00
_cell.angle_gamma   90.00
#
_symmetry.space_group_name_H-M   'P 1'
#
loop_
_entity.id
_entity.type
_entity.pdbx_description
1 polymer ?
#
loop_
_entity_poly.entity_id
_entity_poly.type
_entity_poly.pdbx_seq_one_letter_code
_entity_poly.pdbx_strand_id
1 'polypeptide(L)' 'MLVIDGRQANSVGANYEDIMRIMLEYGAVNAANLDGGQSSMMIYDSKIITTPASLYKPRKIATTFLVKK' A
#
# COMPACT_ATOMS: atom_id res chain seq x y z
N MET A 1 -0.16 -9.10 -2.01
CA MET A 1 -0.32 -7.87 -1.20
C MET A 1 -0.42 -6.69 -2.14
N LEU A 2 -1.35 -5.77 -1.92
CA LEU A 2 -1.53 -4.56 -2.74
C LEU A 2 -1.23 -3.34 -1.87
N VAL A 3 -0.40 -2.42 -2.37
CA VAL A 3 -0.15 -1.11 -1.77
C VAL A 3 -0.17 -0.09 -2.90
N ILE A 4 -0.90 1.01 -2.72
CA ILE A 4 -1.06 2.07 -3.71
C ILE A 4 -0.62 3.38 -3.08
N ASP A 5 0.38 4.04 -3.69
CA ASP A 5 0.81 5.38 -3.31
C ASP A 5 -0.33 6.38 -3.55
N GLY A 6 -0.45 7.42 -2.73
CA GLY A 6 -1.49 8.42 -2.90
C GLY A 6 -1.06 9.83 -2.52
N ARG A 7 -1.91 10.81 -2.84
CA ARG A 7 -1.71 12.25 -2.56
C ARG A 7 -0.45 12.84 -3.20
N GLN A 8 -0.04 12.34 -4.37
CA GLN A 8 1.17 12.77 -5.08
C GLN A 8 0.87 13.01 -6.56
N ALA A 9 1.68 13.84 -7.23
CA ALA A 9 1.47 14.18 -8.63
C ALA A 9 1.58 12.97 -9.57
N ASN A 10 2.42 11.99 -9.20
CA ASN A 10 2.59 10.71 -9.91
C ASN A 10 1.60 9.62 -9.46
N SER A 11 0.90 9.80 -8.34
CA SER A 11 -0.16 8.88 -7.89
C SER A 11 -1.18 9.60 -7.00
N VAL A 12 -2.40 9.74 -7.52
CA VAL A 12 -3.52 10.34 -6.79
C VAL A 12 -4.04 9.43 -5.67
N GLY A 13 -3.75 8.12 -5.76
CA GLY A 13 -4.32 7.08 -4.89
C GLY A 13 -5.44 6.33 -5.59
N ALA A 14 -6.18 5.55 -4.82
CA ALA A 14 -7.29 4.72 -5.30
C ALA A 14 -8.45 4.81 -4.31
N ASN A 15 -9.67 4.78 -4.84
CA ASN A 15 -10.86 4.56 -4.00
C ASN A 15 -11.08 3.05 -3.79
N TYR A 16 -12.08 2.67 -2.99
CA TYR A 16 -12.34 1.26 -2.73
C TYR A 16 -12.76 0.46 -3.97
N GLU A 17 -13.45 1.07 -4.92
CA GLU A 17 -13.86 0.41 -6.16
C GLU A 17 -12.65 0.05 -7.02
N ASP A 18 -11.69 0.97 -7.17
CA ASP A 18 -10.43 0.72 -7.86
C ASP A 18 -9.66 -0.43 -7.20
N ILE A 19 -9.57 -0.42 -5.87
CA ILE A 19 -8.89 -1.48 -5.09
C ILE A 19 -9.59 -2.82 -5.31
N MET A 20 -10.93 -2.87 -5.22
CA MET A 20 -11.71 -4.09 -5.44
C MET A 20 -11.49 -4.63 -6.85
N ARG A 21 -11.53 -3.78 -7.87
CA ARG A 21 -11.29 -4.16 -9.27
C ARG A 21 -9.90 -4.76 -9.46
N ILE A 22 -8.85 -4.10 -8.94
CA ILE A 22 -7.47 -4.61 -9.02
C ILE A 22 -7.35 -5.95 -8.29
N MET A 23 -7.89 -6.06 -7.08
CA MET A 23 -7.81 -7.31 -6.31
C MET A 23 -8.50 -8.47 -7.05
N LEU A 24 -9.67 -8.23 -7.67
CA LEU A 24 -10.37 -9.22 -8.49
C LEU A 24 -9.58 -9.59 -9.75
N GLU A 25 -8.99 -8.61 -10.44
CA GLU A 25 -8.16 -8.83 -11.64
C GLU A 25 -6.96 -9.75 -11.33
N TYR A 26 -6.38 -9.61 -10.15
CA TYR A 26 -5.28 -10.47 -9.67
C TYR A 26 -5.75 -11.76 -8.97
N GLY A 27 -7.05 -12.10 -9.08
CA GLY A 27 -7.60 -13.38 -8.62
C GLY A 27 -7.83 -13.48 -7.10
N ALA A 28 -7.85 -12.36 -6.37
CA ALA A 28 -8.19 -12.39 -4.96
C ALA A 28 -9.67 -12.74 -4.78
N VAL A 29 -9.94 -13.90 -4.18
CA VAL A 29 -11.30 -14.35 -3.82
C VAL A 29 -11.78 -13.67 -2.53
N ASN A 30 -10.86 -13.45 -1.58
CA ASN A 30 -11.10 -12.70 -0.36
C ASN A 30 -10.05 -11.59 -0.24
N ALA A 31 -10.51 -10.39 0.12
CA ALA A 31 -9.64 -9.24 0.36
C ALA A 31 -10.16 -8.47 1.59
N ALA A 32 -9.23 -7.93 2.37
CA ALA A 32 -9.55 -7.03 3.47
C ALA A 32 -8.67 -5.79 3.34
N ASN A 33 -9.26 -4.62 3.50
CA ASN A 33 -8.50 -3.38 3.53
C ASN A 33 -7.73 -3.26 4.85
N LEU A 34 -6.50 -2.77 4.77
CA LEU A 34 -5.65 -2.48 5.94
C LEU A 34 -5.59 -0.96 6.19
N ASP A 35 -4.71 -0.52 7.08
CA ASP A 35 -4.44 0.91 7.23
C ASP A 35 -3.91 1.51 5.92
N GLY A 36 -4.28 2.77 5.67
CA GLY A 36 -4.03 3.46 4.42
C GLY A 36 -3.33 4.80 4.61
N GLY A 37 -3.48 5.69 3.62
CA GLY A 37 -2.92 7.04 3.68
C GLY A 37 -1.40 7.03 3.88
N GLN A 38 -0.90 7.83 4.84
CA GLN A 38 0.54 7.91 5.13
C GLN A 38 1.12 6.64 5.76
N SER A 39 0.30 5.66 6.14
CA SER A 39 0.75 4.39 6.69
C SER A 39 1.05 3.35 5.61
N SER A 40 0.56 3.54 4.38
CA SER A 40 0.80 2.64 3.26
C SER A 40 2.28 2.65 2.85
N MET A 41 2.94 1.49 2.94
CA MET A 41 4.33 1.31 2.53
C MET A 41 4.62 -0.16 2.20
N MET A 42 5.46 -0.40 1.20
CA MET A 42 5.97 -1.74 0.88
C MET A 42 7.51 -1.74 0.83
N ILE A 43 8.11 -2.73 1.50
CA ILE A 43 9.54 -3.03 1.42
C ILE A 43 9.71 -4.35 0.70
N TYR A 44 10.56 -4.38 -0.31
CA TYR A 44 10.95 -5.59 -1.03
C TYR A 44 12.47 -5.67 -1.11
N ASP A 45 13.05 -6.81 -0.73
CA ASP A 45 14.51 -7.02 -0.67
C ASP A 45 15.28 -5.86 0.00
N SER A 46 14.81 -5.47 1.19
CA SER A 46 15.35 -4.37 2.00
C SER A 46 15.28 -2.97 1.35
N LYS A 47 14.52 -2.82 0.26
CA LYS A 47 14.30 -1.54 -0.42
C LYS A 47 12.85 -1.10 -0.28
N ILE A 48 12.64 0.17 0.04
CA ILE A 48 11.31 0.77 -0.05
C ILE A 48 10.98 0.93 -1.54
N ILE A 49 9.87 0.34 -1.97
CA ILE A 49 9.44 0.38 -3.39
C ILE A 49 8.22 1.29 -3.62
N THR A 50 7.67 1.83 -2.55
CA THR A 50 6.58 2.83 -2.53
C THR A 50 7.13 4.22 -2.27
N THR A 51 6.39 5.26 -2.64
CA THR A 51 6.69 6.65 -2.29
C THR A 51 5.77 7.10 -1.16
N PRO A 52 6.24 7.16 0.11
CA PRO A 52 5.36 7.50 1.23
C PRO A 52 4.79 8.92 1.09
N ALA A 53 3.49 9.08 1.34
CA ALA A 53 2.81 10.38 1.28
C ALA A 53 3.23 11.38 2.39
N SER A 54 4.25 11.06 3.19
CA SER A 54 4.78 11.91 4.24
C SER A 54 5.92 12.77 3.70
N LEU A 55 5.85 14.09 3.94
CA LEU A 55 6.84 15.07 3.48
C LEU A 55 8.24 14.87 4.08
N TYR A 56 8.35 14.20 5.24
CA TYR A 56 9.60 14.16 6.00
C TYR A 56 10.22 12.76 6.09
N LYS A 57 9.47 11.81 6.66
CA LYS A 57 9.91 10.43 6.90
C LYS A 57 8.71 9.50 6.85
N PRO A 58 8.91 8.20 6.52
CA PRO A 58 7.87 7.20 6.67
C PRO A 58 7.25 7.25 8.07
N ARG A 59 5.93 7.07 8.15
CA ARG A 59 5.20 7.07 9.43
C ARG A 59 5.59 5.83 10.24
N LYS A 60 5.84 5.98 11.55
CA LYS A 60 5.96 4.83 12.45
C LYS A 60 4.59 4.16 12.60
N ILE A 61 4.53 2.85 12.33
CA ILE A 61 3.32 2.03 12.45
C ILE A 61 3.48 0.99 13.55
N ALA A 62 2.36 0.56 14.15
CA ALA A 62 2.38 -0.37 15.29
C ALA A 62 2.62 -1.82 14.87
N THR A 63 2.06 -2.24 13.74
CA THR A 63 2.14 -3.61 13.22
C THR A 63 2.39 -3.62 11.72
N THR A 64 2.92 -4.72 11.21
CA THR A 64 3.16 -4.92 9.78
C THR A 64 3.00 -6.40 9.41
N PHE A 65 2.70 -6.68 8.14
CA PHE A 65 2.77 -8.02 7.59
C PHE A 65 4.20 -8.26 7.07
N LEU A 66 4.91 -9.18 7.71
CA LEU A 66 6.23 -9.62 7.28
C LEU A 66 6.13 -10.99 6.60
N VAL A 67 6.52 -11.05 5.32
CA VAL A 67 6.63 -12.31 4.57
C VAL A 67 8.10 -12.73 4.55
N LYS A 68 8.41 -13.89 5.14
CA LYS A 68 9.74 -14.50 5.12
C LYS A 68 9.73 -15.71 4.18
N LYS A 69 10.91 -16.02 3.62
CA LYS A 69 11.17 -17.30 2.93
C LYS A 69 11.25 -18.43 3.95
#